data_AF-A0A7K2VGP1-F1
#
_entry.id   AF-A0A7K2VGP1-F1
#
_cell.length_a   1.000
_cell.length_b   1.000
_cell.length_c   1.000
_cell.angle_alpha   90.00
_cell.angle_beta   90.00
_cell.angle_gamma   90.00
#
_symmetry.space_group_name_H-M   'P 1'
#
loop_
_entity.id
_entity.type
_entity.pdbx_description
1 polymer ?
#
loop_
_entity_poly.entity_id
_entity_poly.type
_entity_poly.pdbx_seq_one_letter_code
_entity_poly.pdbx_strand_id
1 'polypeptide(L)' 'FARTPDSLARAWFTDEEMARSLDFLAAEQEEDGGWPVRWRQWAPAPALEARAGVTIEALRTLRAYGRYVG' A
#
# COMPACT_ATOMS: atom_id res chain seq x y z
N PHE A 1 8.78 2.87 3.94
CA PHE A 1 9.64 3.97 4.40
C PHE A 1 9.30 5.30 3.71
N ALA A 2 9.07 5.34 2.39
CA ALA A 2 8.63 6.55 1.66
C ALA A 2 7.11 6.56 1.37
N ARG A 3 6.25 6.55 2.40
CA ARG A 3 4.78 6.51 2.19
C ARG A 3 4.20 7.79 1.58
N THR A 4 4.92 8.90 1.69
CA THR A 4 4.55 10.20 1.12
C THR A 4 5.74 10.81 0.38
N PRO A 5 5.51 11.64 -0.65
CA PRO A 5 6.60 12.28 -1.41
C PRO A 5 7.49 13.22 -0.58
N ASP A 6 6.97 13.76 0.52
CA ASP A 6 7.66 14.66 1.45
C ASP A 6 8.43 13.93 2.57
N SER A 7 8.35 12.60 2.63
CA SER A 7 9.15 11.81 3.57
C SER A 7 10.65 11.94 3.27
N LEU A 8 11.48 12.10 4.30
CA LEU A 8 12.94 12.11 4.15
C LEU A 8 13.46 10.84 3.44
N ALA A 9 12.80 9.70 3.67
CA ALA A 9 13.17 8.44 3.03
C ALA A 9 12.87 8.42 1.52
N ARG A 10 12.07 9.36 0.99
CA ARG A 10 11.78 9.46 -0.45
C ARG A 10 13.06 9.69 -1.26
N ALA A 11 14.02 10.41 -0.69
CA ALA A 11 15.31 10.69 -1.34
C ALA A 11 16.24 9.47 -1.45
N TRP A 12 15.92 8.35 -0.77
CA TRP A 12 16.72 7.13 -0.84
C TRP A 12 16.42 6.29 -2.09
N PHE A 13 15.35 6.60 -2.80
CA PHE A 13 14.87 5.84 -3.94
C PHE A 13 14.80 6.72 -5.18
N THR A 14 15.15 6.14 -6.33
CA THR A 14 14.93 6.78 -7.63
C THR A 14 13.45 6.89 -7.95
N ASP A 15 13.10 7.77 -8.88
CA ASP A 15 11.73 7.90 -9.38
C ASP A 15 11.22 6.60 -10.02
N GLU A 16 12.10 5.86 -10.69
CA GLU A 16 11.78 4.57 -11.30
C GLU A 16 11.51 3.48 -10.26
N GLU A 17 12.32 3.38 -9.20
CA GLU A 17 12.08 2.45 -8.09
C GLU A 17 10.76 2.77 -7.38
N MET A 18 10.46 4.06 -7.19
CA MET A 18 9.20 4.49 -6.60
C MET A 18 8.02 4.17 -7.51
N ALA A 19 8.12 4.46 -8.80
CA ALA A 19 7.08 4.16 -9.77
C ALA A 19 6.75 2.66 -9.78
N ARG A 20 7.77 1.79 -9.89
CA ARG A 20 7.60 0.33 -9.85
C ARG A 20 6.98 -0.16 -8.54
N SER A 21 7.41 0.39 -7.40
CA SER A 21 6.86 0.02 -6.10
C SER A 21 5.40 0.43 -5.94
N LEU A 22 5.02 1.59 -6.47
CA LEU A 22 3.65 2.08 -6.47
C LEU A 22 2.76 1.34 -7.47
N ASP A 23 3.30 0.92 -8.63
CA ASP A 23 2.59 0.05 -9.59
C ASP A 23 2.31 -1.30 -8.95
N PHE A 24 3.31 -1.88 -8.29
CA PHE A 24 3.15 -3.12 -7.54
C PHE A 24 2.12 -2.99 -6.42
N LEU A 25 2.15 -1.91 -5.64
CA LEU A 25 1.14 -1.65 -4.62
C LEU A 25 -0.26 -1.54 -5.25
N ALA A 26 -0.43 -0.80 -6.35
CA ALA A 26 -1.72 -0.68 -7.01
C ALA A 26 -2.25 -2.03 -7.54
N ALA A 27 -1.38 -2.86 -8.12
CA ALA A 27 -1.72 -4.16 -8.67
C ALA A 27 -2.12 -5.22 -7.62
N GLU A 28 -1.86 -4.97 -6.35
CA GLU A 28 -2.27 -5.86 -5.25
C GLU A 28 -3.68 -5.61 -4.72
N GLN A 29 -4.40 -4.63 -5.28
CA GLN A 29 -5.80 -4.49 -4.95
C GLN A 29 -6.56 -5.77 -5.33
N GLU A 30 -7.21 -6.39 -4.36
CA GLU A 30 -8.04 -7.57 -4.57
C GLU A 30 -9.43 -7.17 -5.14
N GLU A 31 -10.19 -8.13 -5.65
CA GLU A 31 -11.46 -7.88 -6.37
C GLU A 31 -12.51 -7.12 -5.55
N ASP A 32 -12.47 -7.24 -4.22
CA ASP A 32 -13.36 -6.51 -3.30
C ASP A 32 -12.84 -5.10 -2.93
N GLY A 33 -11.76 -4.67 -3.57
CA GLY A 33 -11.11 -3.36 -3.38
C GLY A 33 -10.13 -3.29 -2.20
N GLY A 34 -9.92 -4.39 -1.46
CA GLY A 34 -9.01 -4.46 -0.33
C GLY A 34 -7.56 -4.77 -0.71
N TRP A 35 -6.66 -4.68 0.29
CA TRP A 35 -5.26 -5.15 0.15
C TRP A 35 -4.99 -6.34 1.08
N PRO A 36 -4.13 -7.28 0.66
CA PRO A 36 -3.83 -8.46 1.45
C PRO A 36 -2.97 -8.13 2.68
N VAL A 37 -3.24 -8.84 3.78
CA VAL A 37 -2.35 -8.87 4.94
C VAL A 37 -1.14 -9.76 4.63
N ARG A 38 0.05 -9.18 4.62
CA ARG A 38 1.30 -9.88 4.23
C ARG A 38 2.01 -10.64 5.36
N TRP A 39 1.64 -10.41 6.61
CA TRP A 39 2.21 -11.15 7.74
C TRP A 39 1.43 -12.42 8.02
N ARG A 40 2.00 -13.29 8.86
CA ARG A 40 1.40 -14.57 9.22
C ARG A 40 0.02 -14.36 9.85
N GLN A 41 -1.00 -14.92 9.20
CA GLN A 41 -2.37 -14.95 9.68
C GLN A 41 -2.55 -16.19 10.55
N TRP A 42 -2.67 -16.02 11.86
CA TRP A 42 -2.79 -17.13 12.81
C TRP A 42 -4.24 -17.50 13.13
N ALA A 43 -5.21 -16.63 12.80
CA ALA A 43 -6.64 -16.87 12.86
C ALA A 43 -7.39 -15.96 11.88
N PRO A 44 -8.61 -16.33 11.41
CA PRO A 44 -9.36 -15.53 10.43
C PRO A 44 -9.83 -14.16 10.94
N ALA A 45 -10.33 -14.08 12.18
CA ALA A 45 -10.93 -12.83 12.68
C ALA A 45 -9.91 -11.68 12.81
N PRO A 46 -8.72 -11.87 13.43
CA PRO A 46 -7.71 -10.80 13.47
C PRO A 46 -7.17 -10.40 12.09
N ALA A 47 -7.15 -11.33 11.12
CA ALA A 47 -6.75 -11.01 9.75
C ALA A 47 -7.78 -10.09 9.08
N LEU A 48 -9.08 -10.36 9.27
CA LEU A 48 -10.15 -9.52 8.76
C LEU A 48 -10.13 -8.11 9.37
N GLU A 49 -9.98 -8.02 10.70
CA GLU A 49 -9.89 -6.73 11.41
C GLU A 49 -8.70 -5.89 10.95
N ALA A 50 -7.54 -6.52 10.76
CA ALA A 50 -6.34 -5.82 10.31
C ALA A 50 -6.39 -5.37 8.84
N ARG A 51 -7.13 -6.11 7.98
CA ARG A 51 -7.20 -5.85 6.54
C ARG A 51 -7.74 -4.46 6.21
N ALA A 52 -8.70 -3.96 7.00
CA ALA A 52 -9.20 -2.61 6.86
C ALA A 52 -8.09 -1.56 7.02
N GLY A 53 -7.21 -1.73 8.02
CA GLY A 53 -6.07 -0.86 8.24
C GLY A 53 -5.05 -0.90 7.09
N VAL A 54 -4.73 -2.10 6.59
CA VAL A 54 -3.83 -2.27 5.44
C VAL A 54 -4.37 -1.56 4.20
N THR A 55 -5.66 -1.72 3.93
CA THR A 55 -6.34 -1.08 2.79
C THR A 55 -6.26 0.44 2.88
N ILE A 56 -6.57 1.02 4.04
CA ILE A 56 -6.50 2.47 4.24
C ILE A 56 -5.06 2.99 4.04
N GLU A 57 -4.04 2.29 4.53
CA GLU A 57 -2.64 2.68 4.36
C GLU A 57 -2.18 2.60 2.90
N ALA A 58 -2.62 1.59 2.15
CA ALA A 58 -2.35 1.47 0.73
C ALA A 58 -2.98 2.63 -0.06
N LEU A 59 -4.26 2.90 0.15
CA LEU A 59 -4.99 4.00 -0.50
C LEU A 59 -4.40 5.37 -0.18
N ARG A 60 -4.02 5.61 1.08
CA ARG A 60 -3.35 6.85 1.50
C ARG A 60 -2.00 7.03 0.80
N THR A 61 -1.22 5.95 0.73
CA THR A 61 0.08 5.97 0.03
C THR A 61 -0.10 6.28 -1.45
N LEU A 62 -0.97 5.54 -2.16
CA LEU A 62 -1.22 5.78 -3.59
C LEU A 62 -1.72 7.20 -3.85
N ARG A 63 -2.67 7.69 -3.05
CA ARG A 63 -3.20 9.06 -3.16
C ARG A 63 -2.12 10.12 -2.92
N ALA A 64 -1.22 9.91 -1.96
CA ALA A 64 -0.13 10.85 -1.70
C ALA A 64 0.81 11.00 -2.92
N TYR A 65 0.91 9.97 -3.76
CA TYR A 65 1.64 10.00 -5.03
C TYR A 65 0.75 10.31 -6.25
N GLY A 66 -0.47 10.81 -6.05
CA GLY A 66 -1.39 11.19 -7.13
C GLY A 66 -1.94 10.00 -7.92
N ARG A 67 -1.88 8.78 -7.37
CA ARG A 67 -2.40 7.56 -7.99
C ARG A 67 -3.74 7.19 -7.39
N TYR A 68 -4.71 6.95 -8.24
CA TYR A 68 -6.08 6.58 -7.87
C TYR A 68 -6.41 5.23 -8.50
N VAL A 69 -7.07 4.39 -7.72
CA VAL A 69 -7.42 3.00 -8.04
C VAL A 69 -8.89 2.79 -7.71
N GLY A 70 -9.58 1.99 -8.52
CA GLY A 70 -11.03 1.77 -8.47
C GLY A 70 -11.47 0.79 -9.55
#